data_AF-A0A3D5K5B6-F1
#
_entry.id   AF-A0A3D5K5B6-F1
#
_cell.length_a   1.000
_cell.length_b   1.000
_cell.length_c   1.000
_cell.angle_alpha   90.00
_cell.angle_beta   90.00
_cell.angle_gamma   90.00
#
_symmetry.space_group_name_H-M   'P 1'
#
loop_
_entity.id
_entity.type
_entity.pdbx_description
1 polymer ?
#
loop_
_entity_poly.entity_id
_entity_poly.type
_entity_poly.pdbx_seq_one_letter_code
_entity_poly.pdbx_strand_id
1 'polypeptide(L)' 'MAKKETLNTLGDTDLLERLSDAKEELFNLRFQLVTGQLENYARVGQVKKEVARMLTELRAREIDAAEAIVAGGEEVAD' A
#
# COMPACT_ATOMS: atom_id res chain seq x y z
N MET A 1 15.40 14.35 -10.65
CA MET A 1 14.10 14.04 -10.03
C MET A 1 13.46 12.91 -10.85
N ALA A 2 13.81 11.65 -10.56
CA ALA A 2 13.16 10.53 -11.22
C ALA A 2 11.71 10.49 -10.74
N LYS A 3 10.76 10.45 -11.68
CA LYS A 3 9.33 10.38 -11.43
C LYS A 3 9.06 9.14 -10.58
N LYS A 4 8.89 9.30 -9.26
CA LYS A 4 8.44 8.21 -8.37
C LYS A 4 7.07 7.82 -8.92
N GLU A 5 6.98 6.67 -9.57
CA GLU A 5 5.75 6.14 -10.12
C GLU A 5 4.65 6.30 -9.08
N THR A 6 3.61 7.03 -9.45
CA THR A 6 2.49 7.31 -8.57
C THR A 6 1.76 5.99 -8.36
N LEU A 7 1.35 5.68 -7.11
CA LEU A 7 0.78 4.37 -6.77
C LEU A 7 -0.47 4.02 -7.62
N ASN A 8 -1.14 5.05 -8.13
CA ASN A 8 -2.27 4.96 -9.05
C ASN A 8 -1.93 4.43 -10.46
N THR A 9 -0.67 4.43 -10.90
CA THR A 9 -0.29 3.88 -12.23
C THR A 9 0.13 2.42 -12.17
N LEU A 10 0.29 1.86 -10.97
CA LEU A 10 0.64 0.45 -10.78
C LEU A 10 -0.59 -0.44 -10.91
N GLY A 11 -0.40 -1.58 -11.58
CA GLY A 11 -1.38 -2.66 -11.57
C GLY A 11 -1.58 -3.23 -10.16
N ASP A 12 -2.73 -3.86 -9.92
CA ASP A 12 -3.07 -4.42 -8.61
C ASP A 12 -2.04 -5.44 -8.12
N THR A 13 -1.55 -6.29 -9.02
CA THR A 13 -0.53 -7.31 -8.70
C THR A 13 0.78 -6.68 -8.26
N ASP A 14 1.29 -5.69 -9.01
CA ASP A 14 2.54 -5.01 -8.67
C ASP A 14 2.42 -4.22 -7.36
N LEU A 15 1.23 -3.64 -7.10
CA LEU A 15 0.95 -2.93 -5.85
C LEU A 15 0.96 -3.89 -4.65
N LEU A 16 0.41 -5.09 -4.81
CA LEU A 16 0.42 -6.13 -3.78
C LEU A 16 1.83 -6.69 -3.53
N GLU A 17 2.62 -6.88 -4.58
CA GLU A 17 4.02 -7.31 -4.47
C GLU A 17 4.85 -6.27 -3.71
N ARG A 18 4.80 -5.00 -4.13
CA ARG A 18 5.48 -3.89 -3.43
C ARG A 18 5.03 -3.75 -1.98
N LEU A 19 3.74 -4.00 -1.69
CA LEU A 19 3.23 -4.00 -0.33
C LEU A 19 3.82 -5.14 0.50
N SER A 20 3.99 -6.33 -0.07
CA SER A 20 4.63 -7.47 0.58
C SER A 20 6.08 -7.15 0.94
N ASP A 21 6.85 -6.66 -0.03
CA ASP A 21 8.26 -6.31 0.15
C ASP A 21 8.44 -5.24 1.23
N ALA A 22 7.62 -4.18 1.20
CA ALA A 22 7.69 -3.11 2.20
C ALA A 22 7.31 -3.59 3.60
N LYS A 23 6.43 -4.58 3.73
CA LYS A 23 6.09 -5.19 5.02
C LYS A 23 7.24 -6.06 5.54
N GLU A 24 7.90 -6.82 4.68
CA GLU A 24 9.08 -7.60 5.05
C GLU A 24 10.23 -6.68 5.48
N GLU A 25 10.49 -5.62 4.72
CA GLU A 25 11.48 -4.62 5.10
C GLU A 25 11.14 -4.00 6.47
N LEU A 26 9.88 -3.60 6.69
CA LEU A 26 9.46 -3.04 7.98
C LEU A 26 9.64 -4.04 9.13
N PHE A 27 9.41 -5.33 8.91
CA PHE A 27 9.64 -6.37 9.90
C PHE A 27 11.13 -6.46 10.26
N ASN A 28 12.01 -6.53 9.25
CA ASN A 28 13.45 -6.58 9.44
C ASN A 28 13.98 -5.32 10.16
N LEU A 29 13.49 -4.14 9.78
CA LEU A 29 13.87 -2.89 10.45
C LEU A 29 13.40 -2.84 11.91
N ARG A 30 12.22 -3.39 12.22
CA ARG A 30 11.74 -3.51 13.61
C ARG A 30 12.57 -4.49 14.41
N PHE A 31 13.01 -5.59 13.81
CA PHE A 31 13.92 -6.52 14.44
C PHE A 31 15.27 -5.85 14.75
N GLN A 32 15.88 -5.18 13.78
CA GLN A 32 17.11 -4.40 13.95
C GLN A 32 16.98 -3.29 15.00
N LEU A 33 15.81 -2.64 15.06
CA LEU A 33 15.51 -1.62 16.07
C LEU A 33 15.54 -2.21 17.49
N VAL A 34 14.96 -3.40 17.67
CA VAL A 34 14.91 -4.08 18.97
C VAL A 34 16.28 -4.63 19.37
N THR A 35 17.08 -5.12 18.42
CA THR A 35 18.46 -5.58 18.69
C THR A 35 19.45 -4.45 18.88
N GLY A 36 19.05 -3.20 18.62
CA GLY A 36 19.91 -2.01 18.72
C GLY A 36 20.95 -1.90 17.59
N GLN A 37 20.78 -2.65 16.51
CA GLN A 37 21.68 -2.68 15.35
C GLN A 37 21.16 -1.82 14.18
N LEU A 38 20.12 -1.02 14.40
CA LEU A 38 19.55 -0.18 13.37
C LEU A 38 20.41 1.06 13.12
N GLU A 39 20.96 1.18 11.92
CA GLU A 39 21.76 2.35 11.51
C GLU A 39 20.88 3.56 11.13
N ASN A 40 19.76 3.32 10.44
CA ASN A 40 18.91 4.37 9.90
C ASN A 40 17.48 4.34 10.47
N TYR A 41 17.27 5.09 11.55
CA TYR A 41 15.96 5.25 12.20
C TYR A 41 14.91 5.95 11.34
N ALA A 42 15.31 6.84 10.43
CA ALA A 42 14.38 7.53 9.56
C ALA A 42 13.69 6.57 8.57
N ARG A 43 14.39 5.49 8.18
CA ARG A 43 13.88 4.48 7.25
C ARG A 43 12.62 3.80 7.77
N VAL A 44 12.54 3.48 9.07
CA VAL A 44 11.35 2.88 9.69
C VAL A 44 10.10 3.74 9.44
N GLY A 45 10.22 5.05 9.63
CA GLY A 45 9.12 5.99 9.40
C GLY A 45 8.74 6.13 7.93
N GLN A 46 9.72 6.06 7.02
CA GLN A 46 9.50 6.10 5.57
C GLN A 46 8.74 4.85 5.10
N VAL A 47 9.24 3.66 5.42
CA VAL A 47 8.62 2.38 5.02
C VAL A 47 7.22 2.25 5.60
N LYS A 48 7.00 2.65 6.86
CA LYS A 48 5.67 2.69 7.47
C LYS A 48 4.69 3.58 6.68
N LYS A 49 5.15 4.76 6.21
CA LYS A 49 4.33 5.65 5.37
C LYS A 49 4.08 5.06 3.98
N GLU A 50 5.05 4.36 3.41
CA GLU A 50 4.90 3.69 2.11
C GLU A 50 3.85 2.57 2.20
N VAL A 51 3.92 1.71 3.22
CA VAL A 51 2.89 0.68 3.50
C VAL A 51 1.50 1.32 3.66
N ALA A 52 1.39 2.40 4.44
CA ALA A 52 0.10 3.06 4.65
C ALA A 52 -0.49 3.64 3.35
N ARG A 53 0.33 4.22 2.48
CA ARG A 53 -0.12 4.75 1.18
C ARG A 53 -0.61 3.64 0.26
N MET A 54 0.11 2.53 0.18
CA MET A 54 -0.29 1.37 -0.63
C MET A 54 -1.60 0.75 -0.14
N LEU A 55 -1.78 0.60 1.18
CA LEU A 55 -3.04 0.13 1.76
C LEU A 55 -4.20 1.07 1.49
N THR A 56 -3.96 2.39 1.51
CA THR A 56 -4.99 3.39 1.21
C THR A 56 -5.43 3.30 -0.25
N GLU A 57 -4.50 3.13 -1.17
CA GLU A 57 -4.79 2.95 -2.59
C GLU A 57 -5.59 1.67 -2.85
N LEU A 58 -5.18 0.53 -2.27
CA LEU A 58 -5.93 -0.72 -2.37
C LEU A 58 -7.36 -0.55 -1.84
N ARG A 59 -7.50 0.13 -0.70
CA ARG A 59 -8.83 0.38 -0.12
C ARG A 59 -9.69 1.29 -0.99
N ALA A 60 -9.10 2.30 -1.62
CA ALA A 60 -9.82 3.16 -2.57
C ALA A 60 -10.35 2.33 -3.75
N ARG A 61 -9.51 1.46 -4.34
CA ARG A 61 -9.92 0.55 -5.43
C ARG A 61 -11.05 -0.40 -5.00
N GLU A 62 -10.98 -0.93 -3.78
CA GLU A 62 -12.06 -1.76 -3.22
C GLU A 62 -13.38 -0.99 -3.07
N ILE A 63 -13.32 0.27 -2.63
CA ILE A 63 -14.52 1.12 -2.48
C ILE A 63 -15.11 1.42 -3.86
N ASP A 64 -14.29 1.84 -4.83
CA ASP A 64 -14.74 2.12 -6.19
C ASP A 64 -15.39 0.89 -6.85
N ALA A 65 -14.80 -0.29 -6.65
CA ALA A 65 -15.37 -1.55 -7.12
C ALA A 65 -16.71 -1.89 -6.43
N ALA A 66 -16.84 -1.63 -5.13
CA ALA A 66 -18.08 -1.84 -4.40
C ALA A 66 -19.19 -0.87 -4.84
N GLU A 67 -18.86 0.40 -5.06
CA GLU A 67 -19.79 1.41 -5.56
C GLU A 67 -20.28 1.06 -6.98
N ALA A 68 -19.39 0.58 -7.86
CA ALA A 68 -19.76 0.12 -9.20
C ALA A 68 -20.74 -1.07 -9.16
N ILE A 69 -20.56 -2.00 -8.21
CA ILE A 69 -21.48 -3.13 -8.01
C ILE A 69 -22.86 -2.64 -7.53
N VAL A 70 -22.90 -1.67 -6.61
CA VAL A 70 -24.16 -1.11 -6.09
C VAL A 70 -24.91 -0.35 -7.18
N ALA A 71 -24.22 0.48 -7.96
CA ALA A 71 -24.82 1.23 -9.07
C ALA A 71 -25.40 0.31 -10.15
N GLY A 72 -24.71 -0.79 -10.49
CA GLY A 72 -25.23 -1.79 -11.42
C GLY A 72 -26.41 -2.62 -10.88
N GLY A 73 -26.65 -2.61 -9.57
CA GLY A 73 -27.78 -3.28 -8.93
C GLY A 73 -29.08 -2.45 -8.94
N GLU A 74 -28.99 -1.12 -9.00
CA GLU A 74 -30.16 -0.23 -9.07
C GLU A 74 -30.85 -0.27 -10.44
N GLU A 75 -30.13 -0.54 -11.54
CA GLU A 75 -30.70 -0.57 -12.89
C GLU A 75 -31.68 -1.73 -13.16
N VAL A 76 -31.74 -2.75 -12.28
CA VAL A 76 -32.61 -3.93 -12.46
C VAL A 76 -33.94 -3.81 -11.70
N ALA A 77 -34.15 -2.71 -10.97
CA ALA A 77 -35.30 -2.53 -10.08
C ALA A 77 -36.41 -1.58 -10.59
N ASP A 78 -36.27 -1.02 -11.80
CA ASP A 78 -37.29 -0.19 -12.48
C ASP A 78 -37.94 -0.89 -13.68
#